data_AF-A0A965QHW8-F1
#
_entry.id   AF-A0A965QHW8-F1
#
_cell.length_a   1.000
_cell.length_b   1.000
_cell.length_c   1.000
_cell.angle_alpha   90.00
_cell.angle_beta   90.00
_cell.angle_gamma   90.00
#
_symmetry.space_group_name_H-M   'P 1'
#
loop_
_entity.id
_entity.type
_entity.pdbx_description
1 polymer ?
#
loop_
_entity_poly.entity_id
_entity_poly.type
_entity_poly.pdbx_seq_one_letter_code
_entity_poly.pdbx_strand_id
1 'polypeptide(L)'
;MKRFLFAIGACSILFSVVACGNNPAVQSSTMDRSEPDYKTKDGQSIASWVKKTENQKAVCEVLRTAKQNGIPSSSPEATQLVAQRFELHPAEAEIVAIYAIEFGCPDLQ
;
A
#
# COMPACT_ATOMS: atom_id res chain seq x y z
N MET A 1 -20.51 32.27 26.04
CA MET A 1 -19.06 32.52 25.84
C MET A 1 -18.32 31.20 26.06
N LYS A 2 -17.30 30.99 25.23
CA LYS A 2 -16.41 29.82 25.12
C LYS A 2 -15.35 29.88 26.23
N ARG A 3 -14.88 28.72 26.73
CA ARG A 3 -13.50 28.38 27.20
C ARG A 3 -13.48 27.60 28.54
N PHE A 4 -13.14 26.30 28.47
CA PHE A 4 -11.79 25.68 28.44
C PHE A 4 -11.22 25.55 29.86
N LEU A 5 -11.22 24.32 30.40
CA LEU A 5 -10.35 23.95 31.52
C LEU A 5 -9.14 23.19 30.97
N PHE A 6 -7.98 23.84 31.10
CA PHE A 6 -6.66 23.22 31.05
C PHE A 6 -6.45 22.40 32.34
N ALA A 7 -5.98 21.16 32.22
CA ALA A 7 -5.40 20.42 33.34
C ALA A 7 -3.90 20.24 33.07
N ILE A 8 -3.09 20.92 33.87
CA ILE A 8 -1.64 20.75 33.95
C ILE A 8 -1.41 19.60 34.95
N GLY A 9 -0.94 18.46 34.46
CA GLY A 9 -0.54 17.33 35.31
C GLY A 9 0.94 17.04 35.12
N ALA A 10 1.74 17.39 36.13
CA ALA A 10 3.18 17.20 36.13
C ALA A 10 3.56 15.71 36.13
N CYS A 11 4.53 15.41 35.27
CA CYS A 11 5.22 14.13 35.14
C CYS A 11 6.07 13.84 36.38
N SER A 12 5.92 12.66 37.01
CA SER A 12 7.03 11.95 37.67
C SER A 12 6.66 10.50 37.99
N ILE A 13 7.22 9.61 37.17
CA ILE A 13 7.94 8.38 37.54
C ILE A 13 7.47 7.65 38.81
N LEU A 14 6.88 6.47 38.65
CA LEU A 14 7.36 5.21 39.24
C LEU A 14 6.49 4.03 38.76
N PHE A 15 7.19 3.05 38.18
CA PHE A 15 6.72 1.79 37.62
C PHE A 15 5.81 0.99 38.57
N SER A 16 4.62 0.56 38.10
CA SER A 16 4.14 -0.83 38.17
C SER A 16 2.69 -0.98 37.67
N VAL A 17 2.57 -1.72 36.55
CA VAL A 17 1.47 -2.61 36.11
C VAL A 17 0.01 -2.14 36.16
N VAL A 18 -0.66 -2.08 35.00
CA VAL A 18 -1.77 -2.99 34.63
C VAL A 18 -2.14 -2.81 33.15
N ALA A 19 -2.47 -3.94 32.54
CA ALA A 19 -2.60 -4.24 31.13
C ALA A 19 -3.57 -3.39 30.29
N CYS A 20 -3.12 -3.04 29.08
CA CYS A 20 -3.92 -3.22 27.87
C CYS A 20 -3.06 -4.00 26.87
N GLY A 21 -3.60 -5.12 26.38
CA GLY A 21 -2.90 -6.11 25.59
C GLY A 21 -2.68 -5.73 24.12
N ASN A 22 -1.90 -6.61 23.49
CA ASN A 22 -1.68 -6.80 22.06
C ASN A 22 -0.58 -5.99 21.36
N ASN A 23 0.57 -6.66 21.35
CA ASN A 23 1.55 -6.82 20.27
C ASN A 23 2.72 -5.83 20.11
N PRO A 24 3.94 -6.37 19.89
CA PRO A 24 5.20 -5.64 19.93
C PRO A 24 5.58 -5.13 18.53
N ALA A 25 6.22 -3.97 18.49
CA ALA A 25 7.36 -3.65 17.60
C ALA A 25 7.49 -2.13 17.53
N VAL A 26 8.02 -1.58 18.61
CA VAL A 26 8.69 -0.29 18.54
C VAL A 26 9.97 -0.49 17.71
N GLN A 27 10.05 0.29 16.65
CA GLN A 27 11.27 0.87 16.06
C GLN A 27 12.29 -0.10 15.45
N SER A 28 12.15 -0.36 14.15
CA SER A 28 13.31 -0.48 13.27
C SER A 28 13.52 0.85 12.56
N SER A 29 14.39 1.68 13.12
CA SER A 29 14.96 2.86 12.47
C SER A 29 16.00 2.40 11.45
N THR A 30 15.58 1.69 10.41
CA THR A 30 16.37 1.58 9.19
C THR A 30 16.16 2.88 8.40
N MET A 31 17.22 3.36 7.76
CA MET A 31 17.16 4.44 6.78
C MET A 31 16.18 4.03 5.67
N ASP A 32 14.90 4.26 5.90
CA ASP A 32 13.84 3.79 5.03
C ASP A 32 13.68 4.84 3.95
N ARG A 33 14.42 4.62 2.85
CA ARG A 33 14.18 5.21 1.53
C ARG A 33 12.67 5.24 1.39
N SER A 34 12.06 6.41 1.57
CA SER A 34 10.62 6.51 1.78
C SER A 34 9.93 6.01 0.53
N GLU A 35 9.68 4.68 0.49
CA GLU A 35 8.74 4.09 -0.43
C GLU A 35 7.45 4.85 -0.11
N PRO A 36 6.91 5.60 -1.08
CA PRO A 36 5.70 6.35 -0.82
C PRO A 36 4.68 5.37 -0.25
N ASP A 37 4.18 5.68 0.96
CA ASP A 37 3.26 4.84 1.74
C ASP A 37 1.87 4.86 1.09
N TYR A 38 1.84 4.42 -0.16
CA TYR A 38 0.65 4.25 -0.95
C TYR A 38 -0.15 3.12 -0.33
N LYS A 39 -1.41 3.44 -0.03
CA LYS A 39 -2.31 2.56 0.69
C LYS A 39 -3.54 2.34 -0.17
N THR A 40 -3.89 1.08 -0.33
CA THR A 40 -5.21 0.68 -0.83
C THR A 40 -6.32 1.36 -0.04
N LYS A 41 -7.53 1.40 -0.60
CA LYS A 41 -8.72 1.93 0.08
C LYS A 41 -8.96 1.33 1.47
N ASP A 42 -8.55 0.09 1.69
CA ASP A 42 -8.68 -0.62 2.97
C ASP A 42 -7.57 -0.28 3.99
N GLY A 43 -6.67 0.65 3.65
CA GLY A 43 -5.54 1.06 4.49
C GLY A 43 -4.33 0.12 4.44
N GLN A 44 -4.36 -0.93 3.60
CA GLN A 44 -3.23 -1.83 3.40
C GLN A 44 -2.18 -1.18 2.48
N SER A 45 -0.89 -1.26 2.85
CA SER A 45 0.23 -0.89 1.97
C SER A 45 0.14 -1.58 0.61
N ILE A 46 0.30 -0.82 -0.47
CA ILE A 46 0.26 -1.31 -1.86
C ILE A 46 1.29 -2.41 -2.10
N ALA A 47 2.51 -2.24 -1.58
CA ALA A 47 3.56 -3.25 -1.68
C ALA A 47 3.16 -4.58 -1.03
N SER A 48 2.43 -4.53 0.08
CA SER A 48 1.93 -5.73 0.76
C SER A 48 0.69 -6.31 0.08
N TRP A 49 -0.13 -5.46 -0.55
CA TRP A 49 -1.33 -5.88 -1.27
C TRP A 49 -0.98 -6.62 -2.57
N VAL A 50 -0.05 -6.09 -3.37
CA VAL A 50 0.36 -6.68 -4.65
C VAL A 50 1.15 -7.98 -4.48
N LYS A 51 1.84 -8.16 -3.35
CA LYS A 51 2.53 -9.41 -3.01
C LYS A 51 1.59 -10.58 -2.73
N LYS A 52 0.30 -10.32 -2.46
CA LYS A 52 -0.69 -11.39 -2.35
C LYS A 52 -0.88 -12.02 -3.73
N THR A 53 -0.64 -13.32 -3.82
CA THR A 53 -0.67 -14.07 -5.09
C THR A 53 -1.98 -13.88 -5.86
N GLU A 54 -3.11 -13.77 -5.16
CA GLU A 54 -4.43 -13.53 -5.76
C GLU A 54 -4.53 -12.17 -6.45
N ASN A 55 -4.07 -11.10 -5.80
CA ASN A 55 -4.07 -9.74 -6.33
C ASN A 55 -3.09 -9.62 -7.49
N GLN A 56 -1.89 -10.19 -7.34
CA GLN A 56 -0.89 -10.22 -8.39
C GLN A 56 -1.42 -10.89 -9.66
N LYS A 57 -2.05 -12.06 -9.54
CA LYS A 57 -2.68 -12.77 -10.66
C LYS A 57 -3.77 -11.93 -11.31
N ALA A 58 -4.64 -11.32 -10.51
CA ALA A 58 -5.71 -10.48 -11.04
C ALA A 58 -5.16 -9.27 -11.82
N VAL A 59 -4.10 -8.62 -11.32
CA VAL A 59 -3.42 -7.52 -12.03
C VAL A 59 -2.84 -8.02 -13.36
N CYS A 60 -2.18 -9.17 -13.35
CA CYS A 60 -1.66 -9.76 -14.56
C CYS A 60 -2.73 -10.11 -15.60
N GLU A 61 -3.90 -10.58 -15.17
CA GLU A 61 -5.01 -10.86 -16.08
C GLU A 61 -5.49 -9.59 -16.79
N VAL A 62 -5.57 -8.47 -16.06
CA VAL A 62 -5.90 -7.16 -16.64
C VAL A 62 -4.86 -6.76 -17.68
N LEU A 63 -3.57 -6.82 -17.32
CA LEU A 63 -2.47 -6.45 -18.22
C LEU A 63 -2.37 -7.39 -19.43
N ARG A 64 -2.63 -8.69 -19.26
CA ARG A 64 -2.66 -9.66 -20.37
C ARG A 64 -3.83 -9.39 -21.30
N THR A 65 -4.99 -9.03 -20.75
CA THR A 65 -6.15 -8.61 -21.54
C THR A 65 -5.83 -7.33 -22.31
N ALA A 66 -5.16 -6.36 -21.68
CA ALA A 66 -4.71 -5.15 -22.35
C ALA A 66 -3.77 -5.49 -23.53
N LYS A 67 -2.77 -6.36 -23.31
CA LYS A 67 -1.84 -6.83 -24.34
C LYS A 67 -2.55 -7.53 -25.51
N GLN A 68 -3.56 -8.36 -25.23
CA GLN A 68 -4.39 -9.01 -26.24
C GLN A 68 -5.20 -8.01 -27.08
N ASN A 69 -5.57 -6.86 -26.51
CA ASN A 69 -6.23 -5.76 -27.22
C ASN A 69 -5.22 -4.80 -27.91
N GLY A 70 -3.95 -5.16 -27.97
CA GLY A 70 -2.89 -4.35 -28.59
C GLY A 70 -2.39 -3.20 -27.72
N ILE A 71 -2.75 -3.15 -26.44
CA ILE A 71 -2.28 -2.14 -25.48
C ILE A 71 -1.05 -2.71 -24.75
N PRO A 72 0.15 -2.12 -24.88
CA PRO A 72 1.34 -2.60 -24.19
C PRO A 72 1.16 -2.59 -22.66
N SER A 73 1.59 -3.63 -21.96
CA SER A 73 1.42 -3.75 -20.50
C SER A 73 2.11 -2.64 -19.72
N SER A 74 3.18 -2.04 -20.25
CA SER A 74 3.92 -0.91 -19.67
C SER A 74 3.39 0.46 -20.05
N SER A 75 2.30 0.53 -20.84
CA SER A 75 1.72 1.80 -21.27
C SER A 75 0.90 2.48 -20.17
N PRO A 76 0.80 3.82 -20.18
CA PRO A 76 -0.09 4.55 -19.28
C PRO A 76 -1.55 4.09 -19.37
N GLU A 77 -1.99 3.66 -20.56
CA GLU A 77 -3.32 3.12 -20.81
C GLU A 77 -3.54 1.80 -20.05
N ALA A 78 -2.56 0.89 -20.07
CA ALA A 78 -2.63 -0.36 -19.29
C ALA A 78 -2.66 -0.08 -17.78
N THR A 79 -1.87 0.89 -17.30
CA THR A 79 -1.90 1.35 -15.91
C THR A 79 -3.26 1.92 -15.52
N GLN A 80 -3.92 2.67 -16.40
CA GLN A 80 -5.28 3.17 -16.16
C GLN A 80 -6.30 2.03 -16.08
N LEU A 81 -6.17 0.96 -16.87
CA LEU A 81 -7.04 -0.21 -16.77
C LEU A 81 -6.89 -0.90 -15.40
N VAL A 82 -5.66 -1.01 -14.88
CA VAL A 82 -5.40 -1.51 -13.53
C VAL A 82 -6.00 -0.57 -12.49
N ALA A 83 -5.79 0.74 -12.61
CA ALA A 83 -6.34 1.75 -11.71
C ALA A 83 -7.87 1.66 -11.62
N GLN A 84 -8.55 1.58 -12.76
CA GLN A 84 -10.01 1.46 -12.82
C GLN A 84 -10.50 0.13 -12.24
N ARG A 85 -9.83 -0.98 -12.56
CA ARG A 85 -10.26 -2.32 -12.14
C ARG A 85 -10.18 -2.54 -10.64
N PHE A 86 -9.15 -1.99 -10.01
CA PHE A 86 -8.86 -2.14 -8.58
C PHE A 86 -9.17 -0.88 -7.77
N GLU A 87 -9.75 0.13 -8.43
CA GLU A 87 -10.08 1.43 -7.87
C GLU A 87 -8.89 2.09 -7.14
N LEU A 88 -7.70 1.96 -7.72
CA LEU A 88 -6.46 2.52 -7.21
C LEU A 88 -6.23 3.93 -7.76
N HIS A 89 -5.52 4.76 -7.02
CA HIS A 89 -5.05 6.02 -7.58
C HIS A 89 -4.04 5.74 -8.72
N PRO A 90 -3.94 6.57 -9.78
CA PRO A 90 -3.06 6.28 -10.92
C PRO A 90 -1.60 5.99 -10.54
N ALA A 91 -1.05 6.72 -9.57
CA ALA A 91 0.30 6.51 -9.06
C ALA A 91 0.47 5.14 -8.35
N GLU A 92 -0.57 4.64 -7.70
CA GLU A 92 -0.56 3.34 -7.03
C GLU A 92 -0.68 2.20 -8.04
N ALA A 93 -1.55 2.39 -9.03
CA ALA A 93 -1.72 1.45 -10.12
C ALA A 93 -0.43 1.29 -10.95
N GLU A 94 0.34 2.36 -11.13
CA GLU A 94 1.63 2.33 -11.80
C GLU A 94 2.61 1.41 -11.07
N ILE A 95 2.73 1.56 -9.74
CA ILE A 95 3.59 0.71 -8.91
C ILE A 95 3.13 -0.74 -8.96
N VAL A 96 1.83 -0.98 -8.85
CA VAL A 96 1.23 -2.32 -8.93
C VAL A 96 1.49 -2.97 -10.28
N ALA A 97 1.34 -2.23 -11.38
CA ALA A 97 1.57 -2.72 -12.73
C ALA A 97 3.05 -3.07 -12.95
N ILE A 98 3.97 -2.19 -12.56
CA ILE A 98 5.42 -2.45 -12.63
C ILE A 98 5.76 -3.70 -11.81
N TYR A 99 5.28 -3.79 -10.57
CA TYR A 99 5.58 -4.93 -9.71
C TYR A 99 5.02 -6.26 -10.28
N ALA A 100 3.81 -6.21 -10.86
CA ALA A 100 3.21 -7.38 -11.49
C ALA A 100 3.98 -7.82 -12.75
N ILE A 101 4.46 -6.89 -13.56
CA ILE A 101 5.27 -7.20 -14.76
C ILE A 101 6.62 -7.80 -14.36
N GLU A 102 7.32 -7.17 -13.42
CA GLU A 102 8.67 -7.56 -13.00
C GLU A 102 8.71 -8.87 -12.21
N PHE A 103 7.71 -9.12 -11.34
CA PHE A 103 7.77 -10.22 -10.37
C PHE A 103 6.61 -11.22 -10.48
N GLY A 104 5.52 -10.87 -11.16
CA GLY A 104 4.32 -11.71 -11.24
C GLY A 104 4.16 -12.42 -12.56
N CYS A 105 4.39 -11.71 -13.67
CA CYS A 105 4.00 -12.13 -15.01
C CYS A 105 5.06 -11.74 -16.05
N PRO A 106 6.14 -12.54 -16.15
CA PRO A 106 7.24 -12.28 -17.07
C PRO A 106 6.82 -12.37 -18.55
N ASP A 107 5.66 -12.96 -18.87
CA ASP A 107 5.08 -12.95 -20.22
C ASP A 107 4.64 -11.55 -20.69
N LEU A 108 4.58 -10.59 -19.78
CA LEU A 108 4.17 -9.21 -20.01
C LEU A 108 5.33 -8.22 -20.10
N GLN A 109 6.57 -8.66 -19.85
CA GLN A 109 7.79 -7.92 -20.15
C GLN A 109 7.96 -7.72 -21.67
#